data_AF-A0A7C4DY37-F1
#
_entry.id   AF-A0A7C4DY37-F1
#
_cell.length_a   1.000
_cell.length_b   1.000
_cell.length_c   1.000
_cell.angle_alpha   90.00
_cell.angle_beta   90.00
_cell.angle_gamma   90.00
#
_symmetry.space_group_name_H-M   'P 1'
#
loop_
_entity.id
_entity.type
_entity.pdbx_description
1 polymer ?
#
loop_
_entity_poly.entity_id
_entity_poly.type
_entity_poly.pdbx_seq_one_letter_code
_entity_poly.pdbx_strand_id
1 'polypeptide(L)'
;MRKFSIATEEEILTGESTDIYFVRSREILKKFGLDKHVYAEVHAYSLPAGYQWGIVTGVMEAATLLEGKNVNVYAMEEGEVFRIYEPVFAIEGLYTEFGVYESSILGILRHAS
;
A
#
# COMPACT_ATOMS: atom_id res chain seq x y z
N MET A 1 28.84 0.79 0.04
CA MET A 1 28.07 -0.01 -0.94
C MET A 1 27.60 -1.29 -0.28
N ARG A 2 26.32 -1.64 -0.42
CA ARG A 2 25.78 -2.90 0.10
C ARG A 2 26.22 -4.07 -0.79
N LYS A 3 26.29 -5.28 -0.20
CA LYS A 3 26.63 -6.52 -0.90
C LYS A 3 25.47 -7.07 -1.72
N PHE A 4 24.23 -6.80 -1.30
CA PHE A 4 23.01 -7.23 -1.96
C PHE A 4 22.15 -6.01 -2.35
N SER A 5 21.50 -6.10 -3.51
CA SER A 5 20.56 -5.09 -4.00
C SER A 5 19.16 -5.33 -3.44
N ILE A 6 19.04 -5.18 -2.13
CA ILE A 6 17.77 -5.28 -1.39
C ILE A 6 17.50 -3.98 -0.66
N ALA A 7 16.22 -3.63 -0.56
CA ALA A 7 15.78 -2.56 0.31
C ALA A 7 16.02 -2.97 1.78
N THR A 8 16.48 -2.04 2.61
CA THR A 8 16.51 -2.25 4.06
C THR A 8 15.14 -2.01 4.67
N GLU A 9 14.90 -2.58 5.84
CA GLU A 9 13.70 -2.31 6.64
C GLU A 9 13.48 -0.79 6.83
N GLU A 10 14.54 -0.04 7.14
CA GLU A 10 14.48 1.42 7.27
C GLU A 10 14.01 2.09 5.97
N GLU A 11 14.53 1.71 4.80
CA GLU A 11 14.13 2.28 3.51
C GLU A 11 12.66 1.98 3.16
N ILE A 12 12.15 0.84 3.63
CA ILE A 12 10.75 0.47 3.46
C ILE A 12 9.89 1.34 4.41
N LEU A 13 10.23 1.42 5.70
CA LEU A 13 9.48 2.17 6.71
C LEU A 13 9.49 3.69 6.49
N THR A 14 10.55 4.24 5.89
CA THR A 14 10.64 5.67 5.55
C THR A 14 9.96 6.03 4.23
N GLY A 15 9.52 5.03 3.46
CA GLY A 15 8.91 5.24 2.14
C GLY A 15 9.94 5.62 1.06
N GLU A 16 11.20 5.23 1.22
CA GLU A 16 12.23 5.35 0.18
C GLU A 16 12.09 4.26 -0.88
N SER A 17 11.54 3.10 -0.52
CA SER A 17 11.21 2.00 -1.44
C SER A 17 9.88 2.24 -2.18
N THR A 18 9.83 3.33 -2.95
CA THR A 18 8.63 3.78 -3.68
C THR A 18 8.96 4.25 -5.09
N ASP A 19 7.94 4.30 -5.95
CA ASP A 19 8.05 5.00 -7.22
C ASP A 19 8.24 6.50 -7.01
N ILE A 20 9.23 7.10 -7.68
CA ILE A 20 9.64 8.50 -7.47
C ILE A 20 8.50 9.52 -7.68
N TYR A 21 7.47 9.16 -8.45
CA TYR A 21 6.34 10.06 -8.67
C TYR A 21 5.50 10.25 -7.40
N PHE A 22 5.44 9.29 -6.47
CA PHE A 22 4.76 9.50 -5.19
C PHE A 22 5.44 10.55 -4.34
N VAL A 23 6.78 10.53 -4.29
CA VAL A 23 7.58 11.54 -3.59
C VAL A 23 7.31 12.93 -4.18
N ARG A 24 7.36 13.04 -5.52
CA ARG A 24 7.09 14.31 -6.23
C ARG A 24 5.65 14.79 -6.03
N SER A 25 4.67 13.90 -6.09
CA SER A 25 3.26 14.21 -5.83
C SER A 25 3.07 14.74 -4.41
N ARG A 26 3.69 14.10 -3.41
CA ARG A 26 3.65 14.56 -2.02
C ARG A 26 4.20 15.98 -1.86
N GLU A 27 5.34 16.27 -2.49
CA GLU A 27 5.96 17.61 -2.47
C GLU A 27 5.04 18.66 -3.11
N ILE A 28 4.46 18.37 -4.27
CA ILE A 28 3.54 19.26 -4.97
C ILE A 28 2.30 19.52 -4.12
N LEU A 29 1.66 18.48 -3.58
CA LEU A 29 0.45 18.60 -2.76
C LEU A 29 0.70 19.46 -1.52
N LYS A 30 1.83 19.25 -0.81
CA LYS A 30 2.21 20.07 0.35
C LYS A 30 2.52 21.51 -0.06
N LYS A 31 3.28 21.72 -1.15
CA LYS A 31 3.66 23.06 -1.63
C LYS A 31 2.46 23.91 -2.02
N PHE A 32 1.46 23.31 -2.66
CA PHE A 32 0.28 24.03 -3.14
C PHE A 32 -0.90 23.99 -2.15
N GLY A 33 -0.74 23.37 -0.97
CA GLY A 33 -1.82 23.24 0.01
C GLY A 33 -3.03 22.45 -0.54
N LEU A 34 -2.77 21.49 -1.43
CA LEU A 34 -3.79 20.70 -2.13
C LEU A 34 -4.00 19.32 -1.51
N ASP A 35 -3.38 19.04 -0.36
CA ASP A 35 -3.58 17.77 0.33
C ASP A 35 -5.05 17.59 0.73
N LYS A 36 -5.55 16.37 0.56
CA LYS A 36 -6.96 16.03 0.76
C LYS A 36 -7.10 14.80 1.61
N HIS A 37 -8.15 14.81 2.42
CA HIS A 37 -8.65 13.62 3.08
C HIS A 37 -9.33 12.73 2.03
N VAL A 38 -8.86 11.50 1.90
CA VAL A 38 -9.27 10.54 0.89
C VAL A 38 -9.55 9.18 1.52
N TYR A 39 -10.27 8.34 0.77
CA TYR A 39 -10.48 6.92 1.07
C TYR A 39 -9.99 6.12 -0.14
N ALA A 40 -8.87 5.41 0.01
CA ALA A 40 -8.24 4.64 -1.05
C ALA A 40 -8.50 3.15 -0.84
N GLU A 41 -8.99 2.46 -1.87
CA GLU A 41 -9.28 1.01 -1.84
C GLU A 41 -8.31 0.22 -2.73
N VAL A 42 -7.87 -0.93 -2.24
CA VAL A 42 -7.05 -1.90 -2.97
C VAL A 42 -7.92 -3.08 -3.36
N HIS A 43 -7.99 -3.37 -4.66
CA HIS A 43 -8.68 -4.54 -5.21
C HIS A 43 -7.94 -5.05 -6.45
N ALA A 44 -8.26 -6.27 -6.86
CA ALA A 44 -7.73 -6.85 -8.10
C ALA A 44 -8.68 -6.62 -9.28
N TYR A 45 -8.11 -6.29 -10.45
CA TYR A 45 -8.84 -6.28 -11.74
C TYR A 45 -8.86 -7.66 -12.42
N SER A 46 -7.91 -8.52 -12.06
CA SER A 46 -7.74 -9.87 -12.60
C SER A 46 -6.94 -10.71 -11.63
N LEU A 47 -7.11 -12.04 -11.70
CA LEU A 47 -6.32 -13.00 -10.95
C LEU A 47 -5.48 -13.89 -11.89
N PRO A 48 -4.35 -14.45 -11.43
CA PRO A 48 -3.50 -15.31 -12.25
C PRO A 48 -4.26 -16.50 -12.85
N ALA A 49 -3.82 -16.97 -14.02
CA ALA A 49 -4.33 -18.18 -14.68
C ALA A 49 -5.87 -18.25 -14.87
N GLY A 50 -6.57 -17.12 -14.85
CA GLY A 50 -8.04 -17.07 -14.97
C GLY A 50 -8.78 -17.52 -13.70
N TYR A 51 -8.13 -17.51 -12.54
CA TYR A 51 -8.78 -17.81 -11.26
C TYR A 51 -9.95 -16.86 -10.98
N GLN A 52 -10.95 -17.39 -10.29
CA GLN A 52 -12.20 -16.68 -9.97
C GLN A 52 -12.22 -16.13 -8.54
N TRP A 53 -11.21 -16.50 -7.74
CA TRP A 53 -11.02 -16.09 -6.35
C TRP A 53 -9.54 -16.24 -5.96
N GLY A 54 -9.11 -15.50 -4.95
CA GLY A 54 -7.79 -15.59 -4.31
C GLY A 54 -7.91 -15.61 -2.80
N ILE A 55 -6.80 -15.84 -2.10
CA ILE A 55 -6.72 -15.74 -0.64
C ILE A 55 -5.97 -14.46 -0.32
N VAL A 56 -6.57 -13.54 0.44
CA VAL A 56 -5.87 -12.32 0.84
C VAL A 56 -4.82 -12.66 1.89
N THR A 57 -3.57 -12.28 1.66
CA THR A 57 -2.49 -12.40 2.64
C THR A 57 -1.54 -11.20 2.60
N GLY A 58 -0.69 -11.07 3.62
CA GLY A 58 0.21 -9.91 3.76
C GLY A 58 -0.48 -8.67 4.36
N VAL A 59 -1.68 -8.83 4.92
CA VAL A 59 -2.45 -7.73 5.54
C VAL A 59 -1.71 -7.18 6.74
N MET A 60 -1.15 -8.06 7.57
CA MET A 60 -0.42 -7.68 8.78
C MET A 60 0.82 -6.84 8.45
N GLU A 61 1.61 -7.25 7.46
CA GLU A 61 2.82 -6.52 7.06
C GLU A 61 2.46 -5.19 6.38
N ALA A 62 1.45 -5.17 5.52
CA ALA A 62 0.96 -3.94 4.89
C ALA A 62 0.43 -2.92 5.92
N ALA A 63 -0.30 -3.37 6.95
CA ALA A 63 -0.79 -2.53 8.02
C ALA A 63 0.36 -1.98 8.89
N THR A 64 1.40 -2.79 9.13
CA THR A 64 2.59 -2.40 9.91
C THR A 64 3.31 -1.20 9.28
N LEU A 65 3.35 -1.09 7.94
CA LEU A 65 3.94 0.08 7.25
C LEU A 65 3.24 1.41 7.60
N LEU A 66 1.98 1.34 7.99
CA LEU A 66 1.15 2.50 8.32
C LEU A 66 1.07 2.76 9.82
N GLU A 67 1.75 1.95 10.65
CA GLU A 67 1.77 2.14 12.10
C GLU A 67 2.38 3.51 12.46
N GLY A 68 1.71 4.22 13.37
CA GLY A 68 2.11 5.56 13.80
C GLY A 68 1.86 6.67 12.77
N LYS A 69 1.26 6.38 11.61
CA LYS A 69 0.78 7.41 10.66
C LYS A 69 -0.62 7.86 11.04
N ASN A 70 -0.98 9.10 10.66
CA ASN A 70 -2.30 9.65 10.96
C ASN A 70 -3.34 9.22 9.91
N VAL A 71 -3.61 7.91 9.84
CA VAL A 71 -4.56 7.28 8.90
C VAL A 71 -5.33 6.17 9.61
N ASN A 72 -6.53 5.86 9.12
CA ASN A 72 -7.24 4.63 9.46
C ASN A 72 -6.97 3.57 8.39
N VAL A 73 -6.89 2.31 8.81
CA VAL A 73 -6.72 1.16 7.93
C VAL A 73 -7.87 0.19 8.15
N TYR A 74 -8.47 -0.26 7.05
CA TYR A 74 -9.51 -1.27 7.02
C TYR A 74 -9.03 -2.40 6.12
N ALA A 75 -9.30 -3.65 6.49
CA ALA A 75 -8.88 -4.79 5.69
C ALA A 75 -9.81 -5.99 5.92
N MET A 76 -9.82 -6.89 4.95
CA MET A 76 -10.27 -8.28 5.16
C MET A 76 -9.38 -8.98 6.19
N GLU A 77 -9.91 -10.03 6.82
CA GLU A 77 -9.09 -10.89 7.68
C GLU A 77 -8.08 -11.66 6.82
N GLU A 78 -6.84 -11.78 7.31
CA GLU A 78 -5.81 -12.55 6.60
C GLU A 78 -6.25 -14.01 6.44
N GLY A 79 -6.21 -14.52 5.21
CA GLY A 79 -6.71 -15.85 4.86
C GLY A 79 -8.13 -15.87 4.29
N GLU A 80 -8.84 -14.74 4.22
CA GLU A 80 -10.16 -14.67 3.59
C GLU A 80 -10.09 -14.86 2.07
N VAL A 81 -11.20 -15.38 1.51
CA VAL A 81 -11.39 -15.51 0.07
C VAL A 81 -11.89 -14.18 -0.49
N PHE A 82 -11.26 -13.68 -1.54
CA PHE A 82 -11.70 -12.49 -2.26
C PHE A 82 -11.83 -12.72 -3.77
N ARG A 83 -12.58 -11.86 -4.45
CA ARG A 83 -12.79 -11.82 -5.90
C ARG A 83 -12.30 -10.50 -6.49
N ILE A 84 -12.28 -10.42 -7.82
CA ILE A 84 -12.00 -9.16 -8.50
C ILE A 84 -13.00 -8.07 -8.05
N TYR A 85 -12.52 -6.84 -7.96
CA TYR A 85 -13.28 -5.67 -7.50
C TYR A 85 -13.77 -5.67 -6.05
N GLU A 86 -13.51 -6.72 -5.26
CA GLU A 86 -13.74 -6.68 -3.82
C GLU A 86 -12.56 -5.96 -3.14
N PRO A 87 -12.80 -4.87 -2.37
CA PRO A 87 -11.76 -4.20 -1.63
C PRO A 87 -11.20 -5.11 -0.53
N VAL A 88 -9.90 -5.44 -0.61
CA VAL A 88 -9.22 -6.28 0.38
C VAL A 88 -8.52 -5.47 1.47
N PHE A 89 -8.20 -4.21 1.15
CA PHE A 89 -7.49 -3.27 2.02
C PHE A 89 -7.92 -1.84 1.66
N ALA A 90 -8.10 -0.97 2.64
CA ALA A 90 -8.43 0.42 2.44
C ALA A 90 -7.75 1.33 3.46
N ILE A 91 -7.42 2.55 3.01
CA ILE A 91 -6.74 3.57 3.81
C ILE A 91 -7.56 4.85 3.78
N GLU A 92 -7.86 5.40 4.94
CA GLU A 92 -8.54 6.69 5.09
C GLU A 92 -7.61 7.70 5.76
N GLY A 93 -7.45 8.88 5.17
CA GLY A 93 -6.66 9.96 5.75
C GLY A 93 -6.17 10.97 4.72
N LEU A 94 -5.23 11.82 5.13
CA LEU A 94 -4.57 12.74 4.19
C LEU A 94 -3.69 11.94 3.22
N TYR A 95 -3.83 12.18 1.92
CA TYR A 95 -3.06 11.42 0.91
C TYR A 95 -1.55 11.55 1.13
N THR A 96 -1.06 12.71 1.58
CA THR A 96 0.39 12.89 1.82
C THR A 96 0.94 12.09 3.00
N GLU A 97 0.09 11.50 3.85
CA GLU A 97 0.49 10.66 4.98
C GLU A 97 0.81 9.22 4.54
N PHE A 98 0.13 8.70 3.50
CA PHE A 98 0.27 7.30 3.08
C PHE A 98 0.70 7.07 1.64
N GLY A 99 0.55 8.04 0.73
CA GLY A 99 0.73 7.82 -0.72
C GLY A 99 2.13 7.30 -1.11
N VAL A 100 3.18 7.63 -0.35
CA VAL A 100 4.55 7.11 -0.60
C VAL A 100 4.73 5.63 -0.25
N TYR A 101 3.75 5.00 0.41
CA TYR A 101 3.81 3.59 0.77
C TYR A 101 3.07 2.69 -0.23
N GLU A 102 2.43 3.25 -1.26
CA GLU A 102 1.60 2.49 -2.19
C GLU A 102 2.39 1.38 -2.91
N SER A 103 3.60 1.67 -3.40
CA SER A 103 4.44 0.66 -4.07
C SER A 103 4.76 -0.52 -3.13
N SER A 104 5.06 -0.25 -1.85
CA SER A 104 5.37 -1.30 -0.87
C SER A 104 4.13 -2.09 -0.45
N ILE A 105 3.02 -1.40 -0.15
CA ILE A 105 1.74 -2.03 0.22
C ILE A 105 1.26 -2.97 -0.89
N LEU A 106 1.26 -2.50 -2.13
CA LEU A 106 0.89 -3.33 -3.28
C LEU A 106 1.85 -4.49 -3.48
N GLY A 107 3.16 -4.29 -3.26
CA GLY A 107 4.17 -5.33 -3.34
C GLY A 107 3.91 -6.47 -2.35
N ILE A 108 3.63 -6.14 -1.09
CA ILE A 108 3.30 -7.08 -0.02
C ILE A 108 2.03 -7.87 -0.39
N LEU A 109 0.91 -7.16 -0.58
CA LEU A 109 -0.39 -7.79 -0.80
C LEU A 109 -0.41 -8.65 -2.08
N ARG A 110 0.17 -8.15 -3.18
CA ARG A 110 0.17 -8.85 -4.48
C ARG A 110 1.09 -10.06 -4.50
N HIS A 111 2.23 -10.01 -3.83
CA HIS A 111 3.17 -11.14 -3.84
C HIS A 111 2.69 -12.26 -2.92
N ALA A 112 2.09 -11.90 -1.80
CA ALA A 112 1.65 -12.87 -0.80
C ALA A 112 0.31 -13.53 -1.18
N SER A 113 -0.63 -12.78 -1.79
CA SER A 113 -1.97 -13.26 -2.20
C SER A 113 -1.97 -14.03 -3.52
#